data_AF-A0A5D6XY16-F1
#
_entry.id   AF-A0A5D6XY16-F1
#
_cell.length_a   1.000
_cell.length_b   1.000
_cell.length_c   1.000
_cell.angle_alpha   90.00
_cell.angle_beta   90.00
_cell.angle_gamma   90.00
#
_symmetry.space_group_name_H-M   'P 1'
#
loop_
_entity.id
_entity.type
_entity.pdbx_description
1 polymer ?
#
loop_
_entity_poly.entity_id
_entity_poly.type
_entity_poly.pdbx_seq_one_letter_code
_entity_poly.pdbx_strand_id
1 'polypeptide(L)'
;MAPPPLAASPRRWFAREYEPAAAGNIDGTESEPHDRALVRAAKRARFDARRDPKIKGEPLRTLFVGRLSFATDERALAAFFARYGELVRVRLVRDIATQHSRGYAFVEFARARDFERAYHDAHRRELDGRSILVDFERGRVMPGWKPRRLGGGLGGHKESGQLRFGGRDHPFKPPLP
;
A
#
# COMPACT_ATOMS: atom_id res chain seq x y z
N MET A 1 -6.30 1.48 -20.80
CA MET A 1 -4.84 1.67 -20.87
C MET A 1 -4.25 1.06 -19.61
N ALA A 2 -3.55 -0.08 -19.71
CA ALA A 2 -2.88 -0.68 -18.57
C ALA A 2 -1.82 0.30 -18.02
N PRO A 3 -1.55 0.34 -16.71
CA PRO A 3 -0.42 1.09 -16.18
C PRO A 3 0.84 0.73 -16.99
N PRO A 4 1.70 1.70 -17.31
CA PRO A 4 2.97 1.39 -17.96
C PRO A 4 3.67 0.31 -17.13
N PRO A 5 4.22 -0.75 -17.76
CA PRO A 5 4.94 -1.77 -17.04
C PRO A 5 6.09 -1.07 -16.33
N LEU A 6 6.02 -0.99 -14.99
CA LEU A 6 7.14 -0.60 -14.14
C LEU A 6 8.32 -1.43 -14.62
N ALA A 7 9.30 -0.77 -15.23
CA ALA A 7 10.46 -1.41 -15.84
C ALA A 7 11.04 -2.45 -14.87
N ALA A 8 11.46 -3.59 -15.41
CA ALA A 8 11.96 -4.73 -14.64
C ALA A 8 13.22 -4.33 -13.87
N SER A 9 13.04 -3.67 -12.73
CA SER A 9 14.10 -3.41 -11.78
C SER A 9 14.49 -4.75 -11.15
N PRO A 10 15.80 -5.07 -11.05
CA PRO A 10 16.29 -6.33 -10.48
C PRO A 10 15.92 -6.52 -8.99
N ARG A 11 15.28 -5.52 -8.38
CA ARG A 11 14.68 -5.58 -7.05
C ARG A 11 13.16 -5.52 -7.20
N ARG A 12 12.51 -6.67 -7.42
CA ARG A 12 11.04 -6.75 -7.40
C ARG A 12 10.54 -6.56 -5.97
N TRP A 13 10.23 -5.32 -5.61
CA TRP A 13 9.71 -4.99 -4.27
C TRP A 13 8.31 -5.59 -4.01
N PHE A 14 7.58 -5.98 -5.06
CA PHE A 14 6.19 -6.43 -5.00
C PHE A 14 5.90 -7.57 -6.00
N ALA A 15 4.94 -8.43 -5.67
CA ALA A 15 4.28 -9.31 -6.63
C ALA A 15 3.43 -8.51 -7.63
N ARG A 16 3.22 -9.03 -8.85
CA ARG A 16 2.33 -8.40 -9.85
C ARG A 16 0.85 -8.55 -9.49
N GLU A 17 0.52 -9.66 -8.84
CA GLU A 17 -0.80 -10.01 -8.38
C GLU A 17 -0.73 -10.33 -6.89
N TYR A 18 -1.79 -10.02 -6.17
CA TYR A 18 -1.89 -10.32 -4.75
C TYR A 18 -2.59 -11.67 -4.59
N GLU A 19 -1.80 -12.75 -4.56
CA GLU A 19 -2.28 -14.11 -4.34
C GLU A 19 -1.93 -14.60 -2.92
N PRO A 20 -2.92 -14.61 -2.00
CA PRO A 20 -2.66 -14.98 -0.62
C PRO A 20 -2.07 -16.38 -0.44
N ALA A 21 -2.59 -17.35 -1.19
CA ALA A 21 -2.20 -18.76 -1.09
C ALA A 21 -0.75 -18.98 -1.56
N ALA A 22 -0.35 -18.37 -2.68
CA ALA A 22 1.00 -18.50 -3.23
C ALA A 22 2.08 -17.87 -2.33
N ALA A 23 1.78 -16.75 -1.66
CA ALA A 23 2.71 -16.14 -0.70
C ALA A 23 2.91 -16.98 0.58
N GLY A 24 2.00 -17.93 0.85
CA GLY A 24 2.07 -18.83 1.99
C GLY A 24 2.90 -20.09 1.78
N ASN A 25 3.02 -20.54 0.53
CA ASN A 25 3.63 -21.81 0.18
C ASN A 25 5.14 -21.61 -0.04
N ILE A 26 5.94 -21.86 1.01
CA ILE A 26 7.39 -21.64 1.00
C ILE A 26 8.13 -22.72 0.19
N ASP A 27 7.58 -23.94 0.13
CA ASP A 27 8.26 -25.11 -0.44
C ASP A 27 7.55 -25.67 -1.69
N GLY A 28 6.48 -25.00 -2.18
CA GLY A 28 5.74 -25.39 -3.38
C GLY A 28 4.85 -26.62 -3.23
N THR A 29 4.87 -27.29 -2.08
CA THR A 29 4.22 -28.59 -1.84
C THR A 29 2.84 -28.49 -1.17
N GLU A 30 2.50 -27.36 -0.56
CA GLU A 30 1.25 -27.22 0.21
C GLU A 30 0.18 -26.40 -0.51
N SER A 31 -0.92 -27.06 -0.90
CA SER A 31 -2.09 -26.44 -1.55
C SER A 31 -2.99 -25.68 -0.56
N GLU A 32 -2.90 -25.98 0.74
CA GLU A 32 -3.74 -25.36 1.77
C GLU A 32 -2.96 -24.34 2.63
N PRO A 33 -3.48 -23.12 2.80
CA PRO A 33 -2.82 -22.13 3.64
C PRO A 33 -2.89 -22.53 5.13
N HIS A 34 -1.75 -22.87 5.73
CA HIS A 34 -1.66 -23.17 7.16
C HIS A 34 -1.68 -21.93 8.07
N ASP A 35 -1.47 -20.74 7.50
CA ASP A 35 -1.45 -19.47 8.24
C ASP A 35 -2.87 -18.87 8.38
N ARG A 36 -3.25 -18.52 9.62
CA ARG A 36 -4.57 -17.94 9.93
C ARG A 36 -4.86 -16.64 9.17
N ALA A 37 -3.87 -15.82 8.86
CA ALA A 37 -4.04 -14.62 8.05
C ALA A 37 -4.37 -14.96 6.59
N LEU A 38 -3.71 -15.98 6.03
CA LEU A 38 -3.97 -16.47 4.66
C LEU A 38 -5.34 -17.12 4.54
N VAL A 39 -5.73 -17.95 5.51
CA VAL A 39 -7.08 -18.54 5.58
C VAL A 39 -8.13 -17.43 5.66
N ARG A 40 -7.91 -16.39 6.48
CA ARG A 40 -8.81 -15.23 6.56
C ARG A 40 -8.84 -14.45 5.25
N ALA A 41 -7.70 -14.25 4.61
CA ALA A 41 -7.62 -13.58 3.32
C ALA A 41 -8.33 -14.37 2.23
N ALA A 42 -8.21 -15.69 2.19
CA ALA A 42 -8.89 -16.56 1.23
C ALA A 42 -10.41 -16.62 1.47
N LYS A 43 -10.85 -16.78 2.73
CA LYS A 43 -12.27 -16.94 3.09
C LYS A 43 -13.08 -15.64 3.11
N ARG A 44 -12.44 -14.47 3.30
CA ARG A 44 -13.15 -13.18 3.31
C ARG A 44 -13.46 -12.70 1.90
N ALA A 45 -14.65 -12.08 1.76
CA ALA A 45 -15.18 -11.54 0.53
C ALA A 45 -14.15 -10.74 -0.28
N ARG A 46 -14.28 -10.78 -1.61
CA ARG A 46 -13.43 -10.01 -2.52
C ARG A 46 -13.48 -8.53 -2.12
N PHE A 47 -12.30 -7.93 -1.97
CA PHE A 47 -12.18 -6.50 -1.72
C PHE A 47 -12.18 -5.79 -3.06
N ASP A 48 -13.06 -4.80 -3.20
CA ASP A 48 -13.11 -3.94 -4.37
C ASP A 48 -13.04 -2.48 -3.90
N ALA A 49 -11.88 -1.86 -4.07
CA ALA A 49 -11.65 -0.47 -3.69
C ALA A 49 -12.51 0.50 -4.50
N ARG A 50 -12.93 0.15 -5.72
CA ARG A 50 -13.71 1.03 -6.60
C ARG A 50 -15.13 1.25 -6.10
N ARG A 51 -15.60 0.41 -5.17
CA ARG A 51 -16.92 0.54 -4.52
C ARG A 51 -16.96 1.57 -3.40
N ASP A 52 -15.80 2.03 -2.89
CA ASP A 52 -15.78 3.07 -1.86
C ASP A 52 -15.99 4.46 -2.52
N PRO A 53 -17.13 5.14 -2.30
CA PRO A 53 -17.42 6.43 -2.92
C PRO A 53 -16.45 7.54 -2.50
N LYS A 54 -15.70 7.33 -1.40
CA LYS A 54 -14.69 8.27 -0.93
C LYS A 54 -13.40 8.19 -1.74
N ILE A 55 -13.15 7.06 -2.42
CA ILE A 55 -12.01 6.88 -3.33
C ILE A 55 -12.38 7.50 -4.68
N LYS A 56 -11.61 8.50 -5.12
CA LYS A 56 -11.81 9.19 -6.40
C LYS A 56 -10.45 9.41 -7.07
N GLY A 57 -10.46 9.95 -8.29
CA GLY A 57 -9.24 10.35 -8.99
C GLY A 57 -8.50 9.21 -9.68
N GLU A 58 -7.30 9.49 -10.18
CA GLU A 58 -6.47 8.53 -10.91
C GLU A 58 -5.55 7.73 -9.97
N PRO A 59 -5.72 6.40 -9.84
CA PRO A 59 -4.89 5.60 -8.94
C PRO A 59 -3.39 5.63 -9.29
N LEU A 60 -3.03 5.76 -10.56
CA LEU A 60 -1.62 5.83 -10.98
C LEU A 60 -0.94 7.17 -10.68
N ARG A 61 -1.71 8.16 -10.22
CA ARG A 61 -1.22 9.45 -9.74
C ARG A 61 -1.45 9.62 -8.23
N THR A 62 -1.89 8.55 -7.56
CA THR A 62 -2.24 8.58 -6.13
C THR A 62 -1.23 7.79 -5.31
N LEU A 63 -0.49 8.49 -4.45
CA LEU A 63 0.39 7.88 -3.45
C LEU A 63 -0.42 7.38 -2.26
N PHE A 64 -0.04 6.21 -1.77
CA PHE A 64 -0.31 5.78 -0.41
C PHE A 64 0.81 6.31 0.51
N VAL A 65 0.44 6.96 1.60
CA VAL A 65 1.38 7.45 2.62
C VAL A 65 1.00 6.82 3.95
N GLY A 66 1.86 5.99 4.52
CA GLY A 66 1.64 5.30 5.80
C GLY A 66 2.69 5.64 6.85
N ARG A 67 2.50 5.10 8.07
CA ARG A 67 3.32 5.39 9.26
C ARG A 67 3.33 6.88 9.67
N LEU A 68 2.26 7.60 9.32
CA LEU A 68 2.09 8.98 9.73
C LEU A 68 1.95 9.08 11.25
N SER A 69 2.33 10.23 11.81
CA SER A 69 1.96 10.55 13.18
C SER A 69 0.45 10.66 13.28
N PHE A 70 -0.12 10.28 14.43
CA PHE A 70 -1.56 10.46 14.65
C PHE A 70 -1.94 11.95 14.76
N ALA A 71 -0.96 12.82 15.02
CA ALA A 71 -1.11 14.28 15.02
C ALA A 71 -1.01 14.89 13.62
N THR A 72 -0.46 14.18 12.62
CA THR A 72 -0.36 14.70 11.25
C THR A 72 -1.74 14.91 10.66
N ASP A 73 -1.99 16.11 10.14
CA ASP A 73 -3.22 16.47 9.46
C ASP A 73 -3.04 16.63 7.93
N GLU A 74 -4.15 16.89 7.24
CA GLU A 74 -4.17 17.08 5.80
C GLU A 74 -3.35 18.31 5.35
N ARG A 75 -3.20 19.34 6.19
CA ARG A 75 -2.44 20.54 5.89
C ARG A 75 -0.94 20.27 5.91
N ALA A 76 -0.45 19.57 6.94
CA ALA A 76 0.94 19.14 7.05
C ALA A 76 1.33 18.24 5.87
N LEU A 77 0.46 17.29 5.50
CA LEU A 77 0.64 16.46 4.32
C LEU A 77 0.71 17.29 3.03
N ALA A 78 -0.23 18.21 2.83
CA ALA A 78 -0.26 19.06 1.64
C ALA A 78 1.02 19.91 1.53
N ALA A 79 1.44 20.56 2.63
CA ALA A 79 2.66 21.36 2.67
C ALA A 79 3.92 20.51 2.41
N PHE A 80 3.98 19.31 2.97
CA PHE A 80 5.09 18.40 2.76
C PHE A 80 5.19 17.97 1.29
N PHE A 81 4.08 17.55 0.68
CA PHE A 81 4.08 17.01 -0.68
C PHE A 81 4.04 18.06 -1.80
N ALA A 82 3.63 19.30 -1.51
CA ALA A 82 3.61 20.39 -2.49
C ALA A 82 4.97 20.67 -3.14
N ARG A 83 6.09 20.37 -2.45
CA ARG A 83 7.44 20.48 -3.01
C ARG A 83 7.69 19.58 -4.23
N TYR A 84 6.92 18.49 -4.36
CA TYR A 84 7.03 17.57 -5.48
C TYR A 84 6.09 17.90 -6.63
N GLY A 85 5.16 18.84 -6.47
CA GLY A 85 4.26 19.25 -7.53
C GLY A 85 2.86 19.58 -7.05
N GLU A 86 2.00 19.91 -8.00
CA GLU A 86 0.62 20.29 -7.74
C GLU A 86 -0.20 19.09 -7.27
N LEU A 87 -0.90 19.28 -6.14
CA LEU A 87 -1.77 18.28 -5.54
C LEU A 87 -3.22 18.52 -5.97
N VAL A 88 -3.86 17.47 -6.47
CA VAL A 88 -5.31 17.47 -6.77
C VAL A 88 -6.11 17.18 -5.52
N ARG A 89 -5.63 16.24 -4.69
CA ARG A 89 -6.37 15.78 -3.52
C ARG A 89 -5.46 15.21 -2.46
N VAL A 90 -5.76 15.55 -1.20
CA VAL A 90 -5.19 14.91 -0.01
C VAL A 90 -6.33 14.34 0.82
N ARG A 91 -6.25 13.06 1.18
CA ARG A 91 -7.23 12.38 2.03
C ARG A 91 -6.51 11.63 3.13
N LEU A 92 -6.51 12.18 4.35
CA LEU A 92 -6.14 11.42 5.54
C LEU A 92 -7.28 10.45 5.88
N VAL A 93 -6.95 9.19 6.17
CA VAL A 93 -7.98 8.23 6.55
C VAL A 93 -8.15 8.25 8.06
N ARG A 94 -9.39 8.45 8.47
CA ARG A 94 -9.81 8.52 9.88
C ARG A 94 -10.74 7.36 10.21
N ASP A 95 -10.78 7.00 11.48
CA ASP A 95 -11.80 6.10 12.00
C ASP A 95 -13.18 6.75 11.89
N ILE A 96 -14.21 5.97 11.54
CA ILE A 96 -15.54 6.53 11.27
C ILE A 96 -16.22 6.95 12.59
N ALA A 97 -16.00 6.22 13.68
CA ALA A 97 -16.63 6.50 14.95
C ALA A 97 -15.87 7.59 15.72
N THR A 98 -14.55 7.46 15.84
CA THR A 98 -13.74 8.38 16.68
C THR A 98 -13.19 9.59 15.92
N GLN A 99 -13.25 9.59 14.59
CA GLN A 99 -12.61 10.60 13.72
C GLN A 99 -11.08 10.75 13.91
N HIS A 100 -10.46 9.87 14.69
CA HIS A 100 -9.02 9.84 14.89
C HIS A 100 -8.31 9.34 13.64
N SER A 101 -7.11 9.89 13.39
CA SER A 101 -6.25 9.46 12.29
C SER A 101 -5.93 7.97 12.40
N ARG A 102 -6.00 7.25 11.27
CA ARG A 102 -5.54 5.86 11.17
C ARG A 102 -4.06 5.76 10.84
N GLY A 103 -3.35 6.89 10.78
CA GLY A 103 -1.92 6.95 10.50
C GLY A 103 -1.54 6.70 9.04
N TYR A 104 -2.48 6.89 8.11
CA TYR A 104 -2.21 6.82 6.67
C TYR A 104 -3.13 7.72 5.85
N ALA A 105 -2.65 8.14 4.69
CA ALA A 105 -3.31 9.04 3.77
C ALA A 105 -3.14 8.61 2.31
N PHE A 106 -3.94 9.22 1.44
CA PHE A 106 -3.79 9.18 -0.01
C PHE A 106 -3.55 10.58 -0.55
N VAL A 107 -2.55 10.73 -1.42
CA VAL A 107 -2.14 12.01 -2.01
C VAL A 107 -2.12 11.87 -3.53
N GLU A 108 -3.03 12.57 -4.20
CA GLU A 108 -3.16 12.58 -5.66
C GLU A 108 -2.47 13.81 -6.24
N PHE A 109 -1.55 13.57 -7.19
CA PHE A 109 -0.88 14.62 -7.95
C PHE A 109 -1.59 14.91 -9.26
N ALA A 110 -1.49 16.14 -9.75
CA ALA A 110 -2.00 16.50 -11.06
C ALA A 110 -1.27 15.74 -12.18
N ARG A 111 0.05 15.58 -12.04
CA ARG A 111 0.93 15.00 -13.06
C ARG A 111 1.62 13.73 -12.57
N ALA A 112 1.72 12.73 -13.45
CA ALA A 112 2.40 11.46 -13.16
C ALA A 112 3.89 11.64 -12.81
N ARG A 113 4.59 12.58 -13.47
CA ARG A 113 6.00 12.89 -13.16
C ARG A 113 6.23 13.36 -11.71
N ASP A 114 5.26 14.07 -11.15
CA ASP A 114 5.34 14.63 -9.80
C ASP A 114 5.07 13.54 -8.77
N PHE A 115 4.12 12.65 -9.08
CA PHE A 115 3.92 11.39 -8.37
C PHE A 115 5.20 10.53 -8.35
N GLU A 116 5.87 10.31 -9.48
CA GLU A 116 7.07 9.48 -9.56
C GLU A 116 8.21 10.07 -8.72
N ARG A 117 8.43 11.38 -8.82
CA ARG A 117 9.43 12.09 -8.01
C ARG A 117 9.15 11.93 -6.52
N ALA A 118 7.91 12.19 -6.09
CA ALA A 118 7.50 11.99 -4.70
C ALA A 118 7.62 10.53 -4.27
N TYR A 119 7.27 9.57 -5.13
CA TYR A 119 7.39 8.15 -4.85
C TYR A 119 8.83 7.78 -4.49
N HIS A 120 9.82 8.25 -5.25
CA HIS A 120 11.22 7.94 -5.02
C HIS A 120 11.81 8.69 -3.83
N ASP A 121 11.57 10.00 -3.73
CA ASP A 121 12.30 10.88 -2.81
C ASP A 121 11.67 10.98 -1.41
N ALA A 122 10.35 10.82 -1.30
CA ALA A 122 9.63 11.03 -0.04
C ALA A 122 9.65 9.80 0.88
N HIS A 123 10.01 8.62 0.36
CA HIS A 123 10.03 7.40 1.17
C HIS A 123 11.09 7.50 2.27
N ARG A 124 10.69 7.19 3.51
CA ARG A 124 11.51 7.28 4.74
C ARG A 124 11.93 8.69 5.14
N ARG A 125 11.42 9.73 4.48
CA ARG A 125 11.56 11.11 4.99
C ARG A 125 10.81 11.25 6.32
N GLU A 126 11.25 12.21 7.11
CA GLU A 126 10.60 12.53 8.37
C GLU A 126 9.45 13.52 8.16
N LEU A 127 8.32 13.24 8.80
CA LEU A 127 7.18 14.15 8.94
C LEU A 127 6.66 14.01 10.38
N ASP A 128 6.59 15.12 11.11
CA ASP A 128 6.15 15.18 12.50
C ASP A 128 6.86 14.16 13.41
N GLY A 129 8.19 14.05 13.27
CA GLY A 129 9.04 13.15 14.07
C GLY A 129 8.92 11.67 13.70
N ARG A 130 8.28 11.32 12.57
CA ARG A 130 8.15 9.93 12.12
C ARG A 130 8.62 9.74 10.69
N SER A 131 9.35 8.65 10.46
CA SER A 131 9.72 8.22 9.11
C SER A 131 8.53 7.65 8.35
N ILE A 132 8.11 8.32 7.27
CA ILE A 132 6.92 7.96 6.51
C ILE A 132 7.20 6.83 5.51
N LEU A 133 6.20 5.96 5.32
CA LEU A 133 6.17 5.01 4.23
C LEU A 133 5.43 5.64 3.05
N VAL A 134 6.03 5.64 1.87
CA VAL A 134 5.37 6.10 0.64
C VAL A 134 5.29 4.90 -0.30
N ASP A 135 4.14 4.64 -0.90
CA ASP A 135 3.97 3.56 -1.88
C ASP A 135 2.87 3.90 -2.90
N PHE A 136 2.67 3.04 -3.91
CA PHE A 136 1.52 3.11 -4.81
C PHE A 136 0.20 2.80 -4.08
N GLU A 137 -0.89 3.36 -4.58
CA GLU A 137 -2.22 2.92 -4.20
C GLU A 137 -2.51 1.50 -4.73
N ARG A 138 -2.33 0.49 -3.87
CA ARG A 138 -2.58 -0.92 -4.24
C ARG A 138 -4.04 -1.25 -4.46
N GLY A 139 -4.95 -0.52 -3.79
CA GLY A 139 -6.40 -0.78 -3.77
C GLY A 139 -7.03 -0.95 -5.16
N ARG A 140 -6.65 -0.07 -6.09
CA ARG A 140 -7.20 -0.04 -7.46
C ARG A 140 -6.22 -0.53 -8.52
N VAL A 141 -4.92 -0.61 -8.21
CA VAL A 141 -3.84 -0.93 -9.16
C VAL A 141 -3.46 -2.40 -9.14
N MET A 142 -3.50 -3.07 -7.98
CA MET A 142 -3.02 -4.44 -7.83
C MET A 142 -4.19 -5.44 -7.83
N PRO A 143 -4.31 -6.31 -8.84
CA PRO A 143 -5.33 -7.37 -8.85
C PRO A 143 -5.22 -8.27 -7.61
N GLY A 144 -6.37 -8.66 -7.06
CA GLY A 144 -6.45 -9.52 -5.88
C GLY A 144 -6.13 -8.83 -4.55
N TRP A 145 -5.69 -7.57 -4.56
CA TRP A 145 -5.24 -6.86 -3.35
C TRP A 145 -6.29 -6.88 -2.24
N LYS A 146 -5.85 -7.24 -1.03
CA LYS A 146 -6.70 -7.17 0.17
C LYS A 146 -6.03 -6.30 1.23
N PRO A 147 -6.77 -5.38 1.90
CA PRO A 147 -6.23 -4.62 3.02
C PRO A 147 -6.03 -5.50 4.26
N ARG A 148 -5.19 -5.03 5.20
CA ARG A 148 -4.86 -5.75 6.45
C ARG A 148 -6.07 -6.23 7.25
N ARG A 149 -7.14 -5.43 7.32
CA ARG A 149 -8.38 -5.79 8.04
C ARG A 149 -9.08 -7.04 7.48
N LEU A 150 -8.75 -7.43 6.25
CA LEU A 150 -9.27 -8.64 5.59
C LEU A 150 -8.22 -9.75 5.53
N GLY A 151 -7.14 -9.68 6.32
CA GLY A 151 -6.07 -10.68 6.33
C GLY A 151 -5.00 -10.47 5.28
N GLY A 152 -5.11 -9.43 4.45
CA GLY A 152 -4.09 -9.09 3.46
C GLY A 152 -3.05 -8.07 3.97
N GLY A 153 -2.68 -7.13 3.12
CA GLY A 153 -1.69 -6.09 3.38
C GLY A 153 -0.29 -6.43 2.91
N LEU A 154 0.59 -5.42 2.93
CA LEU A 154 2.03 -5.55 2.72
C LEU A 154 2.77 -5.24 4.03
N GLY A 155 3.95 -5.84 4.19
CA GLY A 155 4.78 -5.77 5.38
C GLY A 155 4.06 -6.24 6.65
N GLY A 156 4.62 -5.91 7.81
CA GLY A 156 4.07 -6.31 9.10
C GLY A 156 5.15 -6.84 10.03
N HIS A 157 4.77 -7.32 11.21
CA HIS A 157 5.67 -8.06 12.08
C HIS A 157 5.58 -9.56 11.75
N LYS A 158 6.61 -10.33 12.10
CA LYS A 158 6.62 -11.79 11.86
C LYS A 158 5.41 -12.48 12.48
N GLU A 159 5.01 -12.01 13.65
CA GLU A 159 3.86 -12.51 14.43
C GLU A 159 2.51 -12.29 13.75
N SER A 160 2.39 -11.28 12.86
CA SER A 160 1.12 -11.00 12.19
C SER A 160 0.88 -11.89 10.96
N GLY A 161 1.85 -12.71 10.55
CA GLY A 161 1.77 -13.54 9.33
C GLY A 161 1.85 -12.75 8.01
N GLN A 162 1.90 -11.41 8.10
CA GLN A 162 1.79 -10.51 6.94
C GLN A 162 3.12 -10.20 6.25
N LEU A 163 4.26 -10.55 6.87
CA LEU A 163 5.59 -10.39 6.26
C LEU A 163 5.73 -11.17 4.93
N ARG A 164 4.92 -12.20 4.73
CA ARG A 164 4.98 -13.10 3.56
C ARG A 164 4.60 -12.42 2.24
N PHE A 165 3.84 -11.33 2.29
CA PHE A 165 3.42 -10.60 1.09
C PHE A 165 4.46 -9.61 0.56
N GLY A 166 5.59 -9.48 1.26
CA GLY A 166 6.59 -8.48 0.96
C GLY A 166 6.06 -7.06 1.14
N GLY A 167 6.73 -6.10 0.51
CA GLY A 167 6.44 -4.68 0.62
C GLY A 167 7.68 -3.84 0.33
N ARG A 168 7.51 -2.52 0.33
CA ARG A 168 8.58 -1.61 -0.06
C ARG A 168 9.85 -1.76 0.80
N ASP A 169 9.68 -1.85 2.12
CA ASP A 169 10.80 -1.99 3.07
C ASP A 169 11.29 -3.44 3.22
N HIS A 170 10.43 -4.42 2.94
CA HIS A 170 10.73 -5.84 3.04
C HIS A 170 10.24 -6.51 1.76
N PRO A 171 11.06 -6.52 0.68
CA PRO A 171 10.66 -7.02 -0.62
C PRO A 171 10.13 -8.45 -0.55
N PHE A 172 9.19 -8.77 -1.44
CA PHE A 172 8.76 -10.15 -1.63
C PHE A 172 9.97 -11.03 -2.01
N LYS A 173 10.12 -12.16 -1.32
CA LYS A 173 11.12 -13.18 -1.65
C LYS A 173 10.34 -14.37 -2.21
N PRO A 174 10.50 -14.73 -3.51
CA PRO A 174 9.90 -15.93 -4.02
C PRO A 174 10.43 -17.15 -3.24
N PRO A 175 9.64 -18.24 -3.13
CA PRO A 175 10.12 -19.49 -2.59
C PRO A 175 11.37 -19.95 -3.37
N LEU A 176 12.34 -20.53 -2.64
CA LEU A 176 13.56 -21.05 -3.26
C LEU A 176 13.18 -22.26 -4.14
N PRO A 177 13.78 -22.39 -5.34
CA PRO A 177 13.57 -23.57 -6.19
C PRO A 177 14.13 -24.84 -5.57
#